data_AF-A0A939JT39-F1
#
_entry.id   AF-A0A939JT39-F1
#
_cell.length_a   1.000
_cell.length_b   1.000
_cell.length_c   1.000
_cell.angle_alpha   90.00
_cell.angle_beta   90.00
_cell.angle_gamma   90.00
#
_symmetry.space_group_name_H-M   'P 1'
#
loop_
_entity.id
_entity.type
_entity.pdbx_description
1 polymer ?
#
loop_
_entity_poly.entity_id
_entity_poly.type
_entity_poly.pdbx_seq_one_letter_code
_entity_poly.pdbx_strand_id
1 'polypeptide(L)'
;MTEPADWAAVCDQARQESGYSGPEPARTVDAIGAALRLDHRAAFYAELGTLVDGAAFDVFLDHWWTQALADNARDEAAREAAIDFADLAVSLRARAADGPTYTMAEVEAMLADAS
;
A
#
# COMPACT_ATOMS: atom_id res chain seq x y z
N MET A 1 -15.65 0.60 9.06
CA MET A 1 -15.02 0.44 7.74
C MET A 1 -14.90 1.82 7.12
N THR A 2 -13.79 2.50 7.40
CA THR A 2 -13.52 3.84 6.88
C THR A 2 -12.04 3.94 6.56
N GLU A 3 -11.61 3.32 5.46
CA GLU A 3 -10.29 3.59 4.86
C GLU A 3 -10.34 3.88 3.33
N PRO A 4 -11.26 4.75 2.82
CA PRO A 4 -11.13 5.23 1.44
C PRO A 4 -10.32 6.54 1.31
N ALA A 5 -10.12 7.31 2.40
CA ALA A 5 -9.53 8.64 2.32
C ALA A 5 -7.99 8.67 2.48
N ASP A 6 -7.42 7.75 3.26
CA ASP A 6 -5.98 7.74 3.56
C ASP A 6 -5.16 7.11 2.41
N TRP A 7 -5.62 5.98 1.87
CA TRP A 7 -4.91 5.29 0.80
C TRP A 7 -4.79 6.11 -0.50
N ALA A 8 -5.86 6.79 -0.91
CA ALA A 8 -5.82 7.63 -2.11
C ALA A 8 -4.81 8.79 -1.96
N ALA A 9 -4.75 9.40 -0.76
CA ALA A 9 -3.79 10.46 -0.47
C ALA A 9 -2.34 9.93 -0.46
N VAL A 10 -2.12 8.75 0.10
CA VAL A 10 -0.82 8.05 0.07
C VAL A 10 -0.38 7.76 -1.37
N CYS A 11 -1.26 7.24 -2.22
CA CYS A 11 -0.97 7.00 -3.64
C CYS A 11 -0.67 8.30 -4.40
N ASP A 12 -1.43 9.37 -4.14
CA ASP A 12 -1.18 10.67 -4.76
C ASP A 12 0.18 11.25 -4.36
N GLN A 13 0.58 11.11 -3.09
CA GLN A 13 1.90 11.51 -2.63
C GLN A 13 3.00 10.65 -3.28
N ALA A 14 2.85 9.33 -3.27
CA ALA A 14 3.81 8.42 -3.88
C ALA A 14 3.99 8.69 -5.39
N ARG A 15 2.92 9.05 -6.12
CA ARG A 15 3.02 9.47 -7.53
C ARG A 15 3.81 10.76 -7.71
N GLN A 16 3.58 11.76 -6.86
CA GLN A 16 4.29 13.04 -6.93
C GLN A 16 5.79 12.85 -6.71
N GLU A 17 6.18 11.95 -5.80
CA GLU A 17 7.58 11.69 -5.46
C GLU A 17 8.28 10.76 -6.47
N SER A 18 7.61 9.72 -6.97
CA SER A 18 8.18 8.75 -7.92
C SER A 18 8.08 9.17 -9.39
N GLY A 19 7.15 10.06 -9.73
CA GLY A 19 6.80 10.37 -11.12
C GLY A 19 5.99 9.28 -11.83
N TYR A 20 5.46 8.29 -11.09
CA TYR A 20 4.66 7.21 -11.67
C TYR A 20 3.36 7.72 -12.30
N SER A 21 3.07 7.25 -13.51
CA SER A 21 1.90 7.66 -14.32
C SER A 21 1.13 6.46 -14.90
N GLY A 22 1.46 5.25 -14.46
CA GLY A 22 0.77 4.03 -14.90
C GLY A 22 -0.60 3.85 -14.24
N PRO A 23 -1.38 2.88 -14.71
CA PRO A 23 -2.66 2.53 -14.08
C PRO A 23 -2.42 1.99 -12.67
N GLU A 24 -3.40 2.23 -11.81
CA GLU A 24 -3.39 1.80 -10.42
C GLU A 24 -4.72 1.10 -10.10
N PRO A 25 -4.71 -0.21 -9.79
CA PRO A 25 -5.90 -0.87 -9.29
C PRO A 25 -6.21 -0.38 -7.87
N ALA A 26 -7.49 -0.31 -7.52
CA ALA A 26 -7.87 -0.07 -6.12
C ALA A 26 -7.29 -1.18 -5.22
N ARG A 27 -6.85 -0.83 -4.00
CA ARG A 27 -6.32 -1.79 -3.02
C ARG A 27 -7.44 -2.60 -2.36
N THR A 28 -8.07 -3.47 -3.16
CA THR A 28 -9.17 -4.35 -2.76
C THR A 28 -8.99 -5.71 -3.44
N VAL A 29 -9.52 -6.78 -2.83
CA VAL A 29 -9.41 -8.15 -3.37
C VAL A 29 -9.93 -8.23 -4.81
N ASP A 30 -11.09 -7.63 -5.09
CA ASP A 30 -11.71 -7.70 -6.41
C ASP A 30 -10.90 -6.95 -7.48
N ALA A 31 -10.47 -5.72 -7.19
CA ALA A 31 -9.72 -4.91 -8.15
C ALA A 31 -8.31 -5.48 -8.40
N ILE A 32 -7.64 -5.98 -7.37
CA ILE A 32 -6.34 -6.65 -7.50
C ILE A 32 -6.50 -7.93 -8.33
N GLY A 33 -7.44 -8.81 -7.96
CA GLY A 33 -7.70 -10.05 -8.70
C GLY A 33 -8.04 -9.83 -10.18
N ALA A 34 -8.77 -8.74 -10.48
CA ALA A 34 -9.09 -8.35 -11.85
C ALA A 34 -7.88 -7.83 -12.64
N ALA A 35 -6.95 -7.13 -11.98
CA ALA A 35 -5.76 -6.55 -12.60
C ALA A 35 -4.61 -7.55 -12.77
N LEU A 36 -4.55 -8.61 -11.95
CA LEU A 36 -3.52 -9.64 -12.05
C LEU A 36 -3.57 -10.39 -13.39
N ARG A 37 -2.38 -10.76 -13.88
CA ARG A 37 -2.23 -11.72 -14.99
C ARG A 37 -2.79 -13.09 -14.60
N LEU A 38 -3.27 -13.82 -15.61
CA LEU A 38 -3.97 -15.10 -15.40
C LEU A 38 -3.11 -16.14 -14.66
N ASP A 39 -1.81 -16.15 -14.90
CA ASP A 39 -0.82 -17.03 -14.26
C ASP A 39 -0.65 -16.75 -12.76
N HIS A 40 -0.94 -15.53 -12.30
CA HIS A 40 -0.83 -15.12 -10.90
C HIS A 40 -2.13 -15.27 -10.10
N ARG A 41 -3.29 -15.23 -10.76
CA ARG A 41 -4.61 -15.28 -10.09
C ARG A 41 -4.81 -16.53 -9.23
N ALA A 42 -4.33 -17.68 -9.69
CA ALA A 42 -4.47 -18.93 -8.93
C ALA A 42 -3.72 -18.86 -7.59
N ALA A 43 -2.51 -18.31 -7.58
CA ALA A 43 -1.72 -18.11 -6.36
C ALA A 43 -2.37 -17.08 -5.43
N PHE A 44 -2.85 -15.96 -5.99
CA PHE A 44 -3.56 -14.93 -5.25
C PHE A 44 -4.76 -15.48 -4.46
N TYR A 45 -5.66 -16.22 -5.12
CA TYR A 45 -6.84 -16.77 -4.46
C TYR A 45 -6.51 -17.95 -3.53
N ALA A 46 -5.44 -18.69 -3.79
CA ALA A 46 -4.97 -19.73 -2.89
C ALA A 46 -4.48 -19.12 -1.57
N GLU A 47 -3.64 -18.09 -1.63
CA GLU A 47 -3.12 -17.39 -0.45
C GLU A 47 -4.24 -16.71 0.34
N LEU A 48 -5.18 -16.02 -0.34
CA LEU A 48 -6.37 -15.43 0.27
C LEU A 48 -7.14 -16.44 1.14
N GLY A 49 -7.27 -17.68 0.67
CA GLY A 49 -7.95 -18.76 1.39
C GLY A 49 -7.22 -19.27 2.64
N THR A 50 -5.95 -18.88 2.85
CA THR A 50 -5.12 -19.31 3.98
C THR A 50 -4.98 -18.27 5.08
N LEU A 51 -5.48 -17.04 4.87
CA LEU A 51 -5.31 -15.95 5.82
C LEU A 51 -6.15 -16.18 7.08
N VAL A 52 -5.50 -15.97 8.23
CA VAL A 52 -6.08 -16.27 9.56
C VAL A 52 -6.36 -15.03 10.40
N ASP A 53 -5.80 -13.87 10.05
CA ASP A 53 -6.00 -12.61 10.78
C ASP A 53 -5.91 -11.38 9.87
N GLY A 54 -6.29 -10.22 10.43
CA GLY A 54 -6.36 -8.95 9.71
C GLY A 54 -4.99 -8.33 9.39
N ALA A 55 -3.96 -8.56 10.19
CA ALA A 55 -2.63 -8.03 9.91
C ALA A 55 -2.00 -8.76 8.70
N ALA A 56 -2.18 -10.08 8.63
CA ALA A 56 -1.82 -10.88 7.47
C ALA A 56 -2.59 -10.44 6.21
N PHE A 57 -3.86 -10.03 6.36
CA PHE A 57 -4.67 -9.51 5.26
C PHE A 57 -4.13 -8.20 4.67
N ASP A 58 -3.61 -7.30 5.51
CA ASP A 58 -3.01 -6.06 5.05
C ASP A 58 -1.70 -6.30 4.28
N VAL A 59 -0.82 -7.17 4.79
CA VAL A 59 0.41 -7.54 4.09
C VAL A 59 0.10 -8.24 2.78
N PHE A 60 -0.91 -9.11 2.76
CA PHE A 60 -1.42 -9.76 1.55
C PHE A 60 -1.86 -8.75 0.50
N LEU A 61 -2.67 -7.75 0.89
CA LEU A 61 -3.13 -6.72 -0.04
C LEU A 61 -1.97 -5.88 -0.58
N ASP A 62 -0.98 -5.53 0.23
CA ASP A 62 0.21 -4.78 -0.22
C ASP A 62 1.00 -5.59 -1.25
N HIS A 63 1.32 -6.85 -0.92
CA HIS A 63 2.10 -7.73 -1.78
C HIS A 63 1.45 -7.90 -3.16
N TRP A 64 0.17 -8.24 -3.18
CA TRP A 64 -0.53 -8.55 -4.43
C TRP A 64 -0.95 -7.30 -5.21
N TRP A 65 -1.11 -6.17 -4.55
CA TRP A 65 -1.27 -4.88 -5.24
C TRP A 65 0.01 -4.49 -5.99
N THR A 66 1.19 -4.64 -5.37
CA THR A 66 2.49 -4.47 -6.05
C THR A 66 2.62 -5.41 -7.26
N GLN A 67 2.25 -6.69 -7.09
CA GLN A 67 2.27 -7.64 -8.21
C GLN A 67 1.30 -7.23 -9.34
N ALA A 68 0.11 -6.74 -9.01
CA ALA A 68 -0.86 -6.27 -10.00
C ALA A 68 -0.35 -5.05 -10.78
N LEU A 69 0.35 -4.13 -10.13
CA LEU A 69 1.01 -3.00 -10.80
C LEU A 69 2.10 -3.48 -11.76
N ALA A 70 2.99 -4.37 -11.29
CA ALA A 70 4.06 -4.95 -12.10
C ALA A 70 3.52 -5.75 -13.31
N ASP A 71 2.42 -6.45 -13.13
CA ASP A 71 1.74 -7.24 -14.16
C ASP A 71 1.17 -6.41 -15.31
N ASN A 72 0.78 -5.16 -15.03
CA ASN A 72 0.20 -4.23 -16.00
C ASN A 72 1.24 -3.31 -16.65
N ALA A 73 2.51 -3.42 -16.25
CA ALA A 73 3.59 -2.68 -16.87
C ALA A 73 3.82 -3.15 -18.30
N ARG A 74 4.03 -2.18 -19.21
CA ARG A 74 4.22 -2.46 -20.64
C ARG A 74 5.60 -3.03 -20.99
N ASP A 75 6.60 -2.76 -20.16
CA ASP A 75 8.01 -3.11 -20.35
C ASP A 75 8.72 -3.15 -18.98
N GLU A 76 9.98 -3.60 -18.96
CA GLU A 76 10.73 -3.77 -17.70
C GLU A 76 10.98 -2.46 -16.97
N ALA A 77 11.22 -1.36 -17.70
CA ALA A 77 11.44 -0.05 -17.08
C ALA A 77 10.16 0.49 -16.42
N ALA A 78 9.00 0.28 -17.07
CA ALA A 78 7.71 0.59 -16.50
C ALA A 78 7.39 -0.32 -15.31
N ARG A 79 7.86 -1.57 -15.33
CA ARG A 79 7.70 -2.53 -14.24
C ARG A 79 8.50 -2.11 -13.02
N GLU A 80 9.75 -1.71 -13.20
CA GLU A 80 10.61 -1.17 -12.15
C GLU A 80 9.98 0.11 -11.54
N ALA A 81 9.55 1.06 -12.37
CA ALA A 81 8.87 2.26 -11.89
C ALA A 81 7.57 1.97 -11.14
N ALA A 82 6.82 0.93 -11.54
CA ALA A 82 5.61 0.50 -10.85
C ALA A 82 5.91 -0.11 -9.48
N ILE A 83 7.01 -0.86 -9.35
CA ILE A 83 7.48 -1.43 -8.09
C ILE A 83 7.98 -0.33 -7.16
N ASP A 84 8.80 0.61 -7.65
CA ASP A 84 9.30 1.74 -6.86
C ASP A 84 8.15 2.59 -6.30
N PHE A 85 7.15 2.86 -7.14
CA PHE A 85 5.91 3.52 -6.73
C PHE A 85 5.19 2.74 -5.62
N ALA A 86 5.08 1.42 -5.79
CA ALA A 86 4.36 0.59 -4.85
C ALA A 86 5.06 0.52 -3.49
N ASP A 87 6.38 0.34 -3.48
CA ASP A 87 7.20 0.31 -2.28
C ASP A 87 7.12 1.63 -1.51
N LEU A 88 7.12 2.76 -2.23
CA LEU A 88 6.94 4.07 -1.61
C LEU A 88 5.53 4.24 -1.01
N ALA A 89 4.48 3.86 -1.75
CA ALA A 89 3.11 3.95 -1.25
C ALA A 89 2.89 3.07 0.01
N VAL A 90 3.38 1.84 -0.01
CA VAL A 90 3.32 0.93 1.16
C VAL A 90 4.10 1.50 2.34
N SER A 91 5.28 2.08 2.10
CA SER A 91 6.09 2.72 3.15
C SER A 91 5.40 3.93 3.78
N LEU A 92 4.78 4.79 2.96
CA LEU A 92 4.01 5.95 3.41
C LEU A 92 2.78 5.52 4.24
N ARG A 93 2.07 4.47 3.80
CA ARG A 93 0.94 3.89 4.54
C ARG A 93 1.36 3.33 5.89
N ALA A 94 2.44 2.53 5.93
CA ALA A 94 2.98 1.98 7.17
C ALA A 94 3.34 3.10 8.17
N ARG A 95 3.98 4.18 7.67
CA ARG A 95 4.30 5.36 8.47
C ARG A 95 3.04 6.07 9.02
N ALA A 96 1.97 6.16 8.24
CA ALA A 96 0.72 6.77 8.67
C ALA A 96 -0.02 5.91 9.72
N ALA A 97 0.01 4.59 9.56
CA ALA A 97 -0.63 3.64 10.46
C ALA A 97 0.04 3.57 11.85
N ASP A 98 1.35 3.82 11.96
CA ASP A 98 2.07 3.92 13.23
C ASP A 98 1.78 5.22 14.02
N GLY A 99 0.90 6.09 13.50
CA GLY A 99 0.47 7.33 14.16
C GLY A 99 1.55 8.41 14.25
N PRO A 100 1.19 9.65 14.68
CA PRO A 100 2.20 10.65 14.97
C PRO A 100 3.07 10.16 16.12
N THR A 101 4.36 9.91 15.86
CA THR A 101 5.36 9.91 16.93
C THR A 101 5.37 11.34 17.45
N TYR A 102 4.75 11.57 18.61
CA TYR A 102 4.58 12.89 19.23
C TYR A 102 5.70 13.86 18.85
N THR A 103 5.34 15.05 18.40
CA THR A 103 6.33 16.10 18.22
C THR A 103 7.03 16.36 19.55
N MET A 104 8.30 16.79 19.53
CA MET A 104 9.03 17.09 20.77
C MET A 104 8.26 18.07 21.67
N ALA A 105 7.52 19.00 21.07
CA ALA A 105 6.66 19.95 21.78
C ALA A 105 5.47 19.27 22.49
N GLU A 106 4.89 18.22 21.90
CA GLU A 106 3.81 17.44 22.53
C GLU A 106 4.35 16.55 23.66
N VAL A 107 5.57 16.01 23.51
CA VAL A 107 6.27 15.28 24.59
C VAL A 107 6.57 16.22 25.77
N GLU A 108 7.06 17.43 25.50
CA GLU A 108 7.32 18.44 26.53
C GLU A 108 6.04 18.88 27.26
N ALA A 109 4.94 19.06 26.52
CA ALA A 109 3.65 19.42 27.11
C ALA A 109 3.11 18.32 28.06
N MET A 110 3.24 17.04 27.68
CA MET A 110 2.82 15.92 28.53
C MET A 110 3.66 15.77 29.80
N LEU A 111 4.95 16.10 29.75
CA LEU A 111 5.85 16.08 30.92
C LEU A 111 5.59 17.25 31.87
N ALA A 112 5.23 18.42 31.33
CA ALA A 112 4.90 19.61 32.11
C ALA A 112 3.56 19.46 32.86
N ASP A 113 2.58 18.76 32.30
CA ASP A 113 1.24 18.56 32.89
C ASP A 113 1.22 17.44 33.97
N ALA A 114 2.28 16.62 34.04
CA ALA A 114 2.45 15.55 35.04
C ALA A 114 3.19 16.01 36.32
N SER A 115 3.49 17.31 36.44
CA SER A 115 4.26 17.94 37.54
C SER A 115 3.38 18.89 38.35
#